data_AF-A0AA37HDZ2-F1
#
_entry.id   AF-A0AA37HDZ2-F1
#
_cell.length_a   1.000
_cell.length_b   1.000
_cell.length_c   1.000
_cell.angle_alpha   90.00
_cell.angle_beta   90.00
_cell.angle_gamma   90.00
#
_symmetry.space_group_name_H-M   'P 1'
#
loop_
_entity.id
_entity.type
_entity.pdbx_description
1 polymer ?
#
loop_
_entity_poly.entity_id
_entity_poly.type
_entity_poly.pdbx_seq_one_letter_code
_entity_poly.pdbx_strand_id
1 'polypeptide(L)'
;MSSTRAVSSSRTVLPTPASPGLEAMVGRFGNALEANSSNFRRMAISAAAAPSAEARSMMQDRLALVEGWLAPAGPAEVDRMIGSLMQVMAAPATGEDSQRIALGLYRSVLAPLPAWAVAVTCRRFLDGSAGGGTFAPTPAELASEVRALIAKQVDERARLLRVLNAEILPEPTETDRAKVAQLAADLARSMRFPRSAVSEQELARVTEGGRGGLKLDRRILSKAGVPNEAA
;
A
#
# COMPACT_ATOMS: atom_id res chain seq x y z
N MET A 1 37.77 32.00 25.23
CA MET A 1 37.46 30.74 24.53
C MET A 1 36.00 30.81 24.10
N SER A 2 35.73 31.38 22.93
CA SER A 2 34.36 31.55 22.41
C SER A 2 34.14 30.52 21.32
N SER A 3 33.38 29.47 21.64
CA SER A 3 33.04 28.39 20.73
C SER A 3 31.87 28.82 19.85
N THR A 4 32.16 29.27 18.64
CA THR A 4 31.15 29.57 17.61
C THR A 4 30.46 28.26 17.21
N ARG A 5 29.23 28.05 17.69
CA ARG A 5 28.35 26.97 17.20
C ARG A 5 28.06 27.23 15.73
N ALA A 6 28.55 26.35 14.87
CA ALA A 6 28.13 26.31 13.47
C ALA A 6 26.62 26.09 13.43
N VAL A 7 25.88 27.11 13.00
CA VAL A 7 24.47 26.97 12.62
C VAL A 7 24.46 26.13 11.36
N SER A 8 24.22 24.82 11.52
CA SER A 8 24.03 23.91 10.40
C SER A 8 22.76 24.35 9.68
N SER A 9 22.92 25.11 8.58
CA SER A 9 21.83 25.41 7.66
C SER A 9 21.36 24.10 7.05
N SER A 10 20.33 23.50 7.65
CA SER A 10 19.58 22.38 7.08
C SER A 10 18.93 22.87 5.79
N ARG A 11 19.64 22.74 4.68
CA ARG A 11 19.09 22.98 3.35
C ARG A 11 17.95 21.99 3.18
N THR A 12 16.71 22.48 3.17
CA THR A 12 15.53 21.66 2.94
C THR A 12 15.66 20.99 1.57
N VAL A 13 16.02 19.71 1.55
CA VAL A 13 16.12 18.93 0.32
C VAL A 13 14.71 18.62 -0.14
N LEU A 14 14.29 19.27 -1.21
CA LEU A 14 12.98 19.02 -1.82
C LEU A 14 12.99 17.65 -2.54
N PRO A 15 11.86 16.94 -2.57
CA PRO A 15 11.75 15.71 -3.33
C PRO A 15 12.03 15.95 -4.81
N THR A 16 12.85 15.09 -5.39
CA THR A 16 13.06 15.04 -6.84
C THR A 16 12.25 13.90 -7.44
N PRO A 17 11.67 14.08 -8.65
CA PRO A 17 11.00 12.99 -9.34
C PRO A 17 11.97 11.83 -9.58
N ALA A 18 11.46 10.60 -9.61
CA ALA A 18 12.25 9.45 -10.00
C ALA A 18 12.67 9.60 -11.47
N SER A 19 13.79 8.98 -11.84
CA SER A 19 14.17 8.93 -13.26
C SER A 19 13.15 8.06 -14.01
N PRO A 20 12.81 8.39 -15.28
CA PRO A 20 11.87 7.59 -16.06
C PRO A 20 12.27 6.11 -16.17
N GLY A 21 13.58 5.83 -16.23
CA GLY A 21 14.10 4.47 -16.24
C GLY A 21 13.83 3.70 -14.94
N LEU A 22 13.93 4.37 -13.78
CA LEU A 22 13.61 3.76 -12.50
C LEU A 22 12.11 3.53 -12.35
N GLU A 23 11.27 4.47 -12.77
CA GLU A 23 9.81 4.30 -12.74
C GLU A 23 9.37 3.11 -13.61
N ALA A 24 9.89 3.02 -14.84
CA ALA A 24 9.63 1.89 -15.73
C ALA A 24 10.11 0.56 -15.13
N MET A 25 11.26 0.57 -14.44
CA MET A 25 11.81 -0.60 -13.77
C MET A 25 10.90 -1.07 -12.61
N VAL A 26 10.50 -0.16 -11.73
CA VAL A 26 9.58 -0.48 -10.61
C VAL A 26 8.23 -0.94 -11.13
N GLY A 27 7.70 -0.31 -12.18
CA GLY A 27 6.45 -0.72 -12.83
C GLY A 27 6.52 -2.13 -13.39
N ARG A 28 7.61 -2.46 -14.11
CA ARG A 28 7.84 -3.81 -14.64
C ARG A 28 7.85 -4.88 -13.55
N PHE A 29 8.64 -4.69 -12.48
CA PHE A 29 8.70 -5.67 -11.41
C PHE A 29 7.40 -5.71 -10.59
N GLY A 30 6.74 -4.57 -10.41
CA GLY A 30 5.43 -4.50 -9.75
C GLY A 30 4.36 -5.31 -10.48
N ASN A 31 4.36 -5.32 -11.82
CA ASN A 31 3.44 -6.11 -12.63
C ASN A 31 3.75 -7.61 -12.61
N ALA A 32 4.98 -7.99 -12.26
CA ALA A 32 5.40 -9.39 -12.12
C ALA A 32 5.12 -9.96 -10.71
N LEU A 33 4.55 -9.15 -9.80
CA LEU A 33 4.23 -9.60 -8.46
C LEU A 33 2.92 -10.39 -8.44
N GLU A 34 2.94 -11.52 -7.76
CA GLU A 34 1.80 -12.41 -7.58
C GLU A 34 1.43 -12.51 -6.09
N ALA A 35 0.17 -12.84 -5.80
CA ALA A 35 -0.22 -13.15 -4.43
C ALA A 35 0.46 -14.45 -3.99
N ASN A 36 1.19 -14.41 -2.87
CA ASN A 36 1.83 -15.63 -2.36
C ASN A 36 0.76 -16.53 -1.72
N SER A 37 0.54 -17.70 -2.32
CA SER A 37 -0.42 -18.71 -1.86
C SER A 37 -0.05 -19.33 -0.51
N SER A 38 1.24 -19.32 -0.14
CA SER A 38 1.76 -19.84 1.12
C SER A 38 1.83 -18.79 2.23
N ASN A 39 1.96 -17.50 1.86
CA ASN A 39 2.10 -16.39 2.79
C ASN A 39 1.35 -15.15 2.30
N PHE A 40 0.06 -15.05 2.63
CA PHE A 40 -0.80 -13.94 2.24
C PHE A 40 -0.32 -12.54 2.67
N ARG A 41 0.66 -12.45 3.59
CA ARG A 41 1.25 -11.17 4.04
C ARG A 41 2.31 -10.62 3.08
N ARG A 42 2.80 -11.43 2.14
CA ARG A 42 3.85 -11.04 1.19
C ARG A 42 3.41 -11.30 -0.24
N MET A 43 3.86 -10.43 -1.13
CA MET A 43 3.82 -10.72 -2.56
C MET A 43 4.96 -11.68 -2.90
N ALA A 44 4.77 -12.47 -3.95
CA ALA A 44 5.79 -13.34 -4.51
C ALA A 44 6.23 -12.82 -5.88
N ILE A 45 7.46 -13.16 -6.27
CA ILE A 45 7.98 -12.98 -7.63
C ILE A 45 8.71 -14.25 -8.04
N SER A 46 8.49 -14.70 -9.28
CA SER A 46 9.26 -15.82 -9.82
C SER A 46 10.75 -15.47 -9.92
N ALA A 47 11.64 -16.42 -9.65
CA ALA A 47 13.08 -16.24 -9.79
C ALA A 47 13.50 -15.71 -11.18
N ALA A 48 12.81 -16.14 -12.25
CA ALA A 48 13.06 -15.67 -13.62
C ALA A 48 12.72 -14.18 -13.83
N ALA A 49 11.78 -13.65 -13.05
CA ALA A 49 11.32 -12.27 -13.13
C ALA A 49 11.91 -11.38 -12.02
N ALA A 50 12.73 -11.95 -11.13
CA ALA A 50 13.29 -11.25 -9.99
C ALA A 50 14.26 -10.13 -10.43
N PRO A 51 14.32 -9.01 -9.69
CA PRO A 51 15.27 -7.96 -9.97
C PRO A 51 16.72 -8.45 -9.80
N SER A 52 17.60 -8.02 -10.72
CA SER A 52 19.05 -8.22 -10.57
C SER A 52 19.57 -7.50 -9.32
N ALA A 53 20.77 -7.87 -8.86
CA ALA A 53 21.42 -7.21 -7.73
C ALA A 53 21.59 -5.69 -7.94
N GLU A 54 21.97 -5.28 -9.15
CA GLU A 54 22.10 -3.87 -9.54
C GLU A 54 20.76 -3.15 -9.49
N ALA A 55 19.72 -3.71 -10.10
CA ALA A 55 18.36 -3.14 -10.08
C ALA A 55 17.82 -3.02 -8.65
N ARG A 56 18.12 -4.02 -7.81
CA ARG A 56 17.76 -4.00 -6.38
C ARG A 56 18.50 -2.89 -5.64
N SER A 57 19.79 -2.71 -5.88
CA SER A 57 20.60 -1.63 -5.30
C SER A 57 20.02 -0.26 -5.69
N MET A 58 19.72 -0.03 -6.97
CA MET A 58 19.11 1.22 -7.44
C MET A 58 17.78 1.54 -6.74
N MET A 59 16.92 0.52 -6.56
CA MET A 59 15.66 0.68 -5.84
C MET A 59 15.86 0.94 -4.35
N GLN A 60 16.87 0.34 -3.71
CA GLN A 60 17.23 0.59 -2.32
C GLN A 60 17.77 2.00 -2.10
N ASP A 61 18.65 2.48 -2.99
CA ASP A 61 19.17 3.84 -2.94
C ASP A 61 18.04 4.86 -3.09
N ARG A 62 17.10 4.61 -4.01
CA ARG A 62 15.92 5.45 -4.16
C ARG A 62 15.02 5.41 -2.92
N LEU A 63 14.80 4.23 -2.35
CA LEU A 63 14.00 4.08 -1.13
C LEU A 63 14.62 4.90 0.01
N ALA A 64 15.93 4.85 0.20
CA ALA A 64 16.63 5.62 1.22
C ALA A 64 16.42 7.14 1.04
N LEU A 65 16.47 7.63 -0.20
CA LEU A 65 16.16 9.04 -0.49
C LEU A 65 14.71 9.39 -0.14
N VAL A 66 13.75 8.55 -0.55
CA VAL A 66 12.32 8.77 -0.28
C VAL A 66 12.02 8.73 1.22
N GLU A 67 12.63 7.79 1.95
CA GLU A 67 12.52 7.72 3.42
C GLU A 67 13.15 8.93 4.11
N GLY A 68 14.27 9.44 3.58
CA GLY A 68 14.84 10.71 4.03
C GLY A 68 13.89 11.89 3.84
N TRP A 69 13.15 11.96 2.73
CA TRP A 69 12.14 12.99 2.52
C TRP A 69 10.90 12.81 3.39
N LEU A 70 10.53 11.58 3.73
CA LEU A 70 9.38 11.31 4.60
C LEU A 70 9.74 11.31 6.09
N ALA A 71 10.99 11.65 6.44
CA ALA A 71 11.46 11.72 7.81
C ALA A 71 10.64 12.77 8.60
N PRO A 72 10.14 12.42 9.81
CA PRO A 72 9.33 13.31 10.64
C PRO A 72 10.03 14.64 10.97
N ALA A 73 9.25 15.72 11.06
CA ALA A 73 9.75 17.02 11.47
C ALA A 73 10.14 17.06 12.95
N GLY A 74 11.22 17.79 13.27
CA GLY A 74 11.58 18.07 14.66
C GLY A 74 10.59 19.06 15.31
N PRO A 75 10.28 18.94 16.61
CA PRO A 75 9.31 19.81 17.28
C PRO A 75 9.67 21.30 17.19
N ALA A 76 10.96 21.64 17.34
CA ALA A 76 11.45 23.02 17.24
C ALA A 76 11.35 23.59 15.81
N GLU A 77 11.34 22.75 14.77
CA GLU A 77 11.13 23.22 13.39
C GLU A 77 9.66 23.55 13.17
N VAL A 78 8.76 22.69 13.65
CA VAL A 78 7.31 22.91 13.60
C VAL A 78 6.96 24.23 14.30
N ASP A 79 7.51 24.49 15.49
CA ASP A 79 7.25 25.74 16.20
C ASP A 79 7.64 26.98 15.44
N ARG A 80 8.82 26.96 14.81
CA ARG A 80 9.28 28.09 14.01
C ARG A 80 8.36 28.33 12.82
N MET A 81 7.98 27.27 12.11
CA MET A 81 7.11 27.39 10.92
C MET A 81 5.71 27.87 11.27
N ILE A 82 5.10 27.34 12.33
CA ILE A 82 3.75 27.72 12.76
C ILE A 82 3.75 29.09 13.42
N GLY A 83 4.76 29.41 14.24
CA GLY A 83 4.92 30.71 14.86
C GLY A 83 4.98 31.83 13.82
N SER A 84 5.75 31.65 12.73
CA SER A 84 5.76 32.62 11.62
C SER A 84 4.40 32.75 10.93
N LEU A 85 3.68 31.64 10.75
CA LEU A 85 2.37 31.66 10.11
C LEU A 85 1.31 32.39 10.96
N MET A 86 1.28 32.17 12.27
CA MET A 86 0.34 32.81 13.19
C MET A 86 0.62 34.30 13.41
N GLN A 87 1.85 34.77 13.18
CA GLN A 87 2.21 36.19 13.28
C GLN A 87 1.75 37.01 12.08
N VAL A 88 1.67 36.38 10.90
CA VAL A 88 1.33 37.07 9.65
C VAL A 88 -0.17 37.00 9.35
N MET A 89 -0.81 35.87 9.65
CA MET A 89 -2.23 35.68 9.39
C MET A 89 -3.08 36.07 10.60
N ALA A 90 -4.31 36.51 10.37
CA ALA A 90 -5.22 36.82 11.46
C ALA A 90 -5.49 35.56 12.29
N ALA A 91 -5.00 35.58 13.54
CA ALA A 91 -5.29 34.58 14.56
C ALA A 91 -6.20 35.21 15.62
N PRO A 92 -7.14 34.47 16.23
CA PRO A 92 -7.94 35.00 17.31
C PRO A 92 -7.03 35.49 18.44
N ALA A 93 -7.29 36.70 18.94
CA ALA A 93 -6.56 37.30 20.04
C ALA A 93 -6.68 36.37 21.25
N THR A 94 -5.60 35.65 21.51
CA THR A 94 -5.51 34.59 22.51
C THR A 94 -4.39 34.96 23.47
N GLY A 95 -4.65 34.86 24.78
CA GLY A 95 -3.62 35.05 25.80
C GLY A 95 -2.48 34.03 25.63
N GLU A 96 -1.32 34.29 26.27
CA GLU A 96 -0.10 33.48 26.10
C GLU A 96 -0.32 31.96 26.32
N ASP A 97 -1.16 31.59 27.30
CA ASP A 97 -1.48 30.18 27.56
C ASP A 97 -2.28 29.53 26.42
N SER A 98 -3.21 30.26 25.81
CA SER A 98 -4.00 29.78 24.67
C SER A 98 -3.13 29.60 23.42
N GLN A 99 -2.14 30.48 23.20
CA GLN A 99 -1.17 30.31 22.12
C GLN A 99 -0.29 29.07 22.35
N ARG A 100 0.16 28.83 23.58
CA ARG A 100 0.95 27.66 23.95
C ARG A 100 0.18 26.36 23.69
N ILE A 101 -1.11 26.32 24.07
CA ILE A 101 -2.00 25.18 23.79
C ILE A 101 -2.18 24.98 22.28
N ALA A 102 -2.42 26.05 21.52
CA ALA A 102 -2.56 25.98 20.08
C ALA A 102 -1.31 25.36 19.41
N LEU A 103 -0.11 25.86 19.75
CA LEU A 103 1.15 25.29 19.26
C LEU A 103 1.30 23.80 19.63
N GLY A 104 0.90 23.42 20.85
CA GLY A 104 0.85 22.02 21.27
C GLY A 104 -0.02 21.15 20.36
N LEU A 105 -1.18 21.66 19.92
CA LEU A 105 -2.06 20.96 18.99
C LEU A 105 -1.41 20.81 17.61
N TYR A 106 -0.81 21.87 17.05
CA TYR A 106 -0.08 21.76 15.78
C TYR A 106 1.05 20.74 15.87
N ARG A 107 1.86 20.76 16.94
CA ARG A 107 2.91 19.76 17.16
C ARG A 107 2.35 18.34 17.13
N SER A 108 1.24 18.09 17.83
CA SER A 108 0.66 16.75 17.91
C SER A 108 0.22 16.20 16.54
N VAL A 109 -0.37 17.06 15.70
CA VAL A 109 -0.89 16.65 14.38
C VAL A 109 0.23 16.57 13.33
N LEU A 110 1.22 17.46 13.41
CA LEU A 110 2.30 17.57 12.42
C LEU A 110 3.53 16.72 12.76
N ALA A 111 3.64 16.21 14.00
CA ALA A 111 4.75 15.36 14.43
C ALA A 111 5.10 14.20 13.46
N PRO A 112 4.15 13.44 12.88
CA PRO A 112 4.49 12.36 11.96
C PRO A 112 4.80 12.83 10.53
N LEU A 113 4.67 14.12 10.23
CA LEU A 113 4.78 14.67 8.87
C LEU A 113 6.17 15.28 8.63
N PRO A 114 6.67 15.28 7.38
CA PRO A 114 8.02 15.72 7.11
C PRO A 114 8.16 17.25 7.09
N ALA A 115 9.30 17.73 7.62
CA ALA A 115 9.56 19.16 7.82
C ALA A 115 9.49 19.97 6.52
N TRP A 116 10.03 19.45 5.42
CA TRP A 116 10.01 20.15 4.13
C TRP A 116 8.58 20.37 3.63
N ALA A 117 7.68 19.40 3.84
CA ALA A 117 6.32 19.47 3.35
C ALA A 117 5.51 20.45 4.20
N VAL A 118 5.69 20.42 5.52
CA VAL A 118 5.13 21.43 6.43
C VAL A 118 5.58 22.83 6.02
N ALA A 119 6.88 23.03 5.75
CA ALA A 119 7.41 24.32 5.33
C ALA A 119 6.80 24.82 4.01
N VAL A 120 6.72 23.94 3.00
CA VAL A 120 6.11 24.27 1.70
C VAL A 120 4.64 24.65 1.89
N THR A 121 3.89 23.86 2.66
CA THR A 121 2.47 24.13 2.89
C THR A 121 2.26 25.42 3.68
N CYS A 122 3.04 25.71 4.72
CA CYS A 122 2.98 27.00 5.42
C CYS A 122 3.19 28.17 4.46
N ARG A 123 4.14 28.07 3.52
CA ARG A 123 4.32 29.12 2.50
C ARG A 123 3.11 29.27 1.58
N ARG A 124 2.47 28.17 1.19
CA ARG A 124 1.25 28.20 0.35
C ARG A 124 0.07 28.91 1.04
N PHE A 125 -0.05 28.79 2.35
CA PHE A 125 -1.05 29.55 3.10
C PHE A 125 -0.67 31.03 3.21
N LEU A 126 0.61 31.35 3.37
CA LEU A 126 1.09 32.74 3.43
C LEU A 126 0.99 33.49 2.09
N ASP A 127 1.21 32.81 0.97
CA ASP A 127 1.10 33.40 -0.38
C ASP A 127 -0.33 33.34 -0.96
N GLY A 128 -1.28 32.73 -0.24
CA GLY A 128 -2.68 32.61 -0.62
C GLY A 128 -2.97 31.54 -1.68
N SER A 129 -1.99 30.71 -2.07
CA SER A 129 -2.21 29.57 -2.98
C SER A 129 -2.92 28.39 -2.31
N ALA A 130 -3.07 28.41 -0.99
CA ALA A 130 -3.89 27.47 -0.21
C ALA A 130 -4.79 28.20 0.79
N GLY A 131 -5.98 27.64 1.05
CA GLY A 131 -6.94 28.17 2.01
C GLY A 131 -7.68 29.43 1.58
N GLY A 132 -8.33 30.10 2.54
CA GLY A 132 -9.11 31.32 2.31
C GLY A 132 -8.31 32.63 2.46
N GLY A 133 -6.99 32.55 2.69
CA GLY A 133 -6.05 33.69 2.76
C GLY A 133 -6.23 34.68 3.91
N THR A 134 -7.34 34.61 4.66
CA THR A 134 -7.68 35.61 5.69
C THR A 134 -7.32 35.14 7.10
N PHE A 135 -7.59 33.88 7.42
CA PHE A 135 -7.38 33.29 8.75
C PHE A 135 -6.27 32.25 8.72
N ALA A 136 -5.55 32.11 9.83
CA ALA A 136 -4.60 31.02 10.00
C ALA A 136 -5.31 29.65 9.85
N PRO A 137 -4.76 28.70 9.07
CA PRO A 137 -5.34 27.38 8.89
C PRO A 137 -5.34 26.60 10.20
N THR A 138 -6.39 25.82 10.44
CA THR A 138 -6.44 24.88 11.56
C THR A 138 -5.36 23.80 11.45
N PRO A 139 -4.95 23.15 12.56
CA PRO A 139 -4.01 22.03 12.51
C PRO A 139 -4.42 20.90 11.54
N ALA A 140 -5.74 20.65 11.44
CA ALA A 140 -6.29 19.62 10.56
C ALA A 140 -6.20 19.99 9.08
N GLU A 141 -6.53 21.23 8.71
CA GLU A 141 -6.39 21.73 7.34
C GLU A 141 -4.94 21.69 6.88
N LEU A 142 -4.02 22.17 7.72
CA LEU A 142 -2.60 22.16 7.41
C LEU A 142 -2.08 20.73 7.21
N ALA A 143 -2.48 19.79 8.08
CA ALA A 143 -2.10 18.40 7.95
C ALA A 143 -2.69 17.72 6.71
N SER A 144 -3.93 18.06 6.33
CA SER A 144 -4.57 17.57 5.11
C SER A 144 -3.77 17.98 3.87
N GLU A 145 -3.42 19.26 3.77
CA GLU A 145 -2.63 19.81 2.66
C GLU A 145 -1.22 19.20 2.61
N VAL A 146 -0.57 19.00 3.76
CA VAL A 146 0.72 18.30 3.82
C VAL A 146 0.60 16.86 3.34
N ARG A 147 -0.45 16.12 3.74
CA ARG A 147 -0.68 14.74 3.27
C ARG A 147 -0.90 14.68 1.76
N ALA A 148 -1.67 15.61 1.21
CA ALA A 148 -1.88 15.71 -0.24
C ALA A 148 -0.55 15.99 -0.97
N LEU A 149 0.31 16.85 -0.41
CA LEU A 149 1.61 17.18 -0.99
C LEU A 149 2.57 15.98 -1.02
N ILE A 150 2.58 15.14 0.02
CA ILE A 150 3.50 13.99 0.13
C ILE A 150 2.94 12.69 -0.47
N ALA A 151 1.70 12.69 -0.97
CA ALA A 151 1.02 11.48 -1.44
C ALA A 151 1.85 10.71 -2.48
N LYS A 152 2.48 11.43 -3.42
CA LYS A 152 3.34 10.82 -4.45
C LYS A 152 4.53 10.08 -3.86
N GLN A 153 5.18 10.64 -2.85
CA GLN A 153 6.34 10.03 -2.18
C GLN A 153 5.91 8.82 -1.32
N VAL A 154 4.75 8.90 -0.67
CA VAL A 154 4.17 7.77 0.09
C VAL A 154 3.85 6.61 -0.85
N ASP A 155 3.23 6.89 -1.99
CA ASP A 155 2.93 5.88 -3.00
C ASP A 155 4.20 5.28 -3.62
N GLU A 156 5.19 6.11 -3.91
CA GLU A 156 6.49 5.67 -4.41
C GLU A 156 7.18 4.72 -3.41
N ARG A 157 7.24 5.11 -2.14
CA ARG A 157 7.78 4.27 -1.06
C ARG A 157 7.06 2.92 -1.00
N ALA A 158 5.72 2.93 -1.05
CA ALA A 158 4.92 1.71 -1.01
C ALA A 158 5.21 0.80 -2.22
N ARG A 159 5.32 1.35 -3.43
CA ARG A 159 5.68 0.58 -4.64
C ARG A 159 7.08 -0.04 -4.53
N LEU A 160 8.07 0.74 -4.09
CA LEU A 160 9.44 0.26 -3.88
C LEU A 160 9.49 -0.87 -2.84
N LEU A 161 8.90 -0.66 -1.67
CA LEU A 161 8.86 -1.66 -0.60
C LEU A 161 8.14 -2.94 -1.05
N ARG A 162 7.09 -2.83 -1.88
CA ARG A 162 6.36 -3.99 -2.39
C ARG A 162 7.25 -4.89 -3.24
N VAL A 163 8.07 -4.32 -4.12
CA VAL A 163 9.02 -5.08 -4.96
C VAL A 163 10.19 -5.59 -4.11
N LEU A 164 10.76 -4.75 -3.25
CA LEU A 164 11.95 -5.09 -2.46
C LEU A 164 11.67 -6.19 -1.41
N ASN A 165 10.47 -6.22 -0.84
CA ASN A 165 10.06 -7.21 0.17
C ASN A 165 9.35 -8.44 -0.43
N ALA A 166 9.24 -8.52 -1.77
CA ALA A 166 8.65 -9.67 -2.43
C ALA A 166 9.48 -10.93 -2.16
N GLU A 167 8.80 -12.05 -1.92
CA GLU A 167 9.42 -13.35 -1.74
C GLU A 167 9.76 -13.95 -3.10
N ILE A 168 11.01 -14.42 -3.27
CA ILE A 168 11.45 -15.01 -4.53
C ILE A 168 11.09 -16.49 -4.52
N LEU A 169 10.18 -16.88 -5.41
CA LEU A 169 9.82 -18.28 -5.61
C LEU A 169 10.84 -18.96 -6.53
N PRO A 170 11.34 -20.16 -6.16
CA PRO A 170 12.25 -20.91 -7.02
C PRO A 170 11.55 -21.30 -8.31
N GLU A 171 12.34 -21.51 -9.37
CA GLU A 171 11.77 -22.03 -10.60
C GLU A 171 11.15 -23.42 -10.39
N PRO A 172 10.00 -23.71 -11.03
CA PRO A 172 9.40 -25.04 -10.97
C PRO A 172 10.38 -26.10 -11.48
N THR A 173 10.52 -27.18 -10.71
CA THR A 173 11.36 -28.31 -11.14
C THR A 173 10.73 -29.04 -12.32
N GLU A 174 11.51 -29.87 -13.03
CA GLU A 174 10.97 -30.67 -14.14
C GLU A 174 9.82 -31.58 -13.70
N THR A 175 9.88 -32.09 -12.46
CA THR A 175 8.81 -32.92 -11.91
C THR A 175 7.54 -32.11 -11.64
N ASP A 176 7.67 -30.86 -11.19
CA ASP A 176 6.54 -29.96 -11.02
C ASP A 176 5.93 -29.56 -12.37
N ARG A 177 6.77 -29.29 -13.38
CA ARG A 177 6.31 -29.05 -14.76
C ARG A 177 5.51 -30.23 -15.31
N ALA A 178 6.01 -31.45 -15.13
CA ALA A 178 5.32 -32.66 -15.56
C ALA A 178 3.97 -32.85 -14.84
N LYS A 179 3.91 -32.60 -13.52
CA LYS A 179 2.65 -32.66 -12.75
C LYS A 179 1.63 -31.64 -13.25
N VAL A 180 2.05 -30.39 -13.48
CA VAL A 180 1.17 -29.33 -13.98
C VAL A 180 0.67 -29.66 -15.38
N ALA A 181 1.53 -30.19 -16.27
CA ALA A 181 1.13 -30.63 -17.60
C ALA A 181 0.09 -31.75 -17.54
N GLN A 182 0.25 -32.70 -16.62
CA GLN A 182 -0.73 -33.78 -16.41
C GLN A 182 -2.06 -33.24 -15.89
N LEU A 183 -2.05 -32.37 -14.87
CA LEU A 183 -3.26 -31.73 -14.34
C LEU A 183 -3.98 -30.89 -15.40
N ALA A 184 -3.24 -30.16 -16.23
CA ALA A 184 -3.81 -29.39 -17.34
C ALA A 184 -4.46 -30.30 -18.40
N ALA A 185 -3.83 -31.43 -18.72
CA ALA A 185 -4.39 -32.42 -19.63
C ALA A 185 -5.66 -33.07 -19.07
N ASP A 186 -5.67 -33.38 -17.76
CA ASP A 186 -6.83 -33.94 -17.07
C ASP A 186 -7.98 -32.94 -17.00
N LEU A 187 -7.69 -31.67 -16.69
CA LEU A 187 -8.67 -30.59 -16.73
C LEU A 187 -9.24 -30.41 -18.14
N ALA A 188 -8.39 -30.33 -19.17
CA ALA A 188 -8.83 -30.22 -20.56
C ALA A 188 -9.69 -31.41 -20.99
N ARG A 189 -9.36 -32.62 -20.53
CA ARG A 189 -10.17 -33.82 -20.75
C ARG A 189 -11.53 -33.70 -20.06
N SER A 190 -11.57 -33.22 -18.81
CA SER A 190 -12.82 -33.04 -18.06
C SER A 190 -13.71 -31.93 -18.63
N MET A 191 -13.14 -30.90 -19.27
CA MET A 191 -13.91 -29.87 -19.96
C MET A 191 -14.43 -30.34 -21.32
N ARG A 192 -13.70 -31.21 -22.03
CA ARG A 192 -14.15 -31.81 -23.30
C ARG A 192 -15.22 -32.87 -23.12
N PHE A 193 -15.13 -33.62 -22.03
CA PHE A 193 -16.15 -34.58 -21.59
C PHE A 193 -16.65 -34.10 -20.24
N PRO A 194 -17.54 -33.08 -20.19
CA PRO A 194 -18.15 -32.69 -18.94
C PRO A 194 -18.77 -33.96 -18.36
N ARG A 195 -18.28 -34.40 -17.19
CA ARG A 195 -18.92 -35.51 -16.47
C ARG A 195 -20.37 -35.08 -16.32
N SER A 196 -21.28 -35.78 -17.01
CA SER A 196 -22.69 -35.62 -16.77
C SER A 196 -22.89 -35.81 -15.28
N ALA A 197 -23.68 -34.92 -14.67
CA ALA A 197 -24.05 -34.99 -13.27
C ALA A 197 -24.29 -36.46 -12.88
N VAL A 198 -23.63 -36.87 -11.79
CA VAL A 198 -23.69 -38.16 -11.10
C VAL A 198 -24.64 -39.16 -11.78
N SER A 199 -24.09 -40.23 -12.35
CA SER A 199 -24.90 -41.28 -12.96
C SER A 199 -25.99 -41.76 -11.98
N GLU A 200 -27.20 -42.07 -12.45
CA GLU A 200 -28.28 -42.58 -11.58
C GLU A 200 -27.83 -43.75 -10.72
N GLN A 201 -26.89 -44.56 -11.21
CA GLN A 201 -26.29 -45.67 -10.49
C GLN A 201 -25.43 -45.23 -9.29
N GLU A 202 -24.72 -44.10 -9.37
CA GLU A 202 -24.01 -43.52 -8.23
C GLU A 202 -24.96 -42.84 -7.25
N LEU A 203 -26.03 -42.19 -7.74
CA LEU A 203 -27.07 -41.62 -6.90
C LEU A 203 -27.81 -42.71 -6.11
N ALA A 204 -28.16 -43.82 -6.77
CA ALA A 204 -28.79 -45.00 -6.17
C ALA A 204 -27.90 -45.66 -5.12
N ARG A 205 -26.58 -45.77 -5.37
CA ARG A 205 -25.63 -46.29 -4.39
C ARG A 205 -25.51 -45.42 -3.14
N VAL A 206 -25.62 -44.09 -3.28
CA VAL A 206 -25.57 -43.16 -2.14
C VAL A 206 -26.88 -43.17 -1.35
N THR A 207 -28.04 -43.34 -2.01
CA THR A 207 -29.34 -43.45 -1.33
C THR A 207 -29.56 -44.82 -0.68
N GLU A 208 -29.09 -45.91 -1.28
CA GLU A 208 -29.16 -47.27 -0.72
C GLU A 208 -28.08 -47.52 0.36
N GLY A 209 -26.92 -46.87 0.23
CA GLY A 209 -25.75 -47.07 1.11
C GLY A 209 -25.81 -46.39 2.48
N GLY A 210 -26.87 -45.63 2.78
CA GLY A 210 -27.31 -45.29 4.14
C GLY A 210 -26.21 -44.99 5.16
N ARG A 211 -25.22 -44.15 4.86
CA ARG A 211 -24.28 -43.65 5.87
C ARG A 211 -24.69 -42.26 6.34
N GLY A 212 -25.53 -42.25 7.37
CA GLY A 212 -25.71 -41.10 8.26
C GLY A 212 -26.97 -40.27 8.03
N GLY A 213 -28.13 -40.83 8.39
CA GLY A 213 -29.26 -40.08 8.99
C GLY A 213 -30.02 -39.02 8.18
N LEU A 214 -29.51 -38.52 7.05
CA LEU A 214 -30.28 -37.65 6.16
C LEU A 214 -31.02 -38.52 5.14
N LYS A 215 -32.28 -38.83 5.42
CA LYS A 215 -33.22 -39.21 4.37
C LYS A 215 -33.36 -38.01 3.44
N LEU A 216 -32.60 -37.99 2.34
CA LEU A 216 -32.77 -37.02 1.27
C LEU A 216 -34.12 -37.33 0.62
N ASP A 217 -35.17 -36.72 1.16
CA ASP A 217 -36.52 -36.81 0.64
C ASP A 217 -36.53 -36.34 -0.83
N ARG A 218 -37.39 -36.96 -1.66
CA ARG A 218 -37.52 -36.67 -3.10
C ARG A 218 -37.74 -35.18 -3.40
N ARG A 219 -38.31 -34.45 -2.44
CA ARG A 219 -38.51 -32.98 -2.45
C ARG A 219 -37.22 -32.16 -2.34
N ILE A 220 -36.18 -32.69 -1.68
CA ILE A 220 -34.87 -32.04 -1.56
C ILE A 220 -34.10 -32.20 -2.88
N LEU A 221 -34.19 -33.38 -3.49
CA LEU A 221 -33.58 -33.69 -4.78
C LEU A 221 -34.22 -32.89 -5.94
N SER A 222 -35.54 -32.70 -5.92
CA SER A 222 -36.23 -31.84 -6.91
C SER A 222 -35.84 -30.36 -6.77
N LYS A 223 -35.59 -29.86 -5.54
CA LYS A 223 -35.08 -28.50 -5.32
C LYS A 223 -33.63 -28.33 -5.77
N ALA A 224 -32.85 -29.41 -5.80
CA ALA A 224 -31.47 -29.43 -6.29
C ALA A 224 -31.38 -29.61 -7.82
N GLY A 225 -32.51 -29.68 -8.54
CA GLY A 225 -32.54 -29.74 -10.01
C GLY A 225 -32.32 -31.13 -10.60
N VAL A 226 -32.51 -32.20 -9.84
CA VAL A 226 -32.45 -33.58 -10.37
C VAL A 226 -33.76 -33.89 -11.12
N PRO A 227 -33.72 -34.23 -12.43
CA PRO A 227 -34.92 -34.51 -13.21
C PRO A 227 -35.63 -35.79 -12.74
N ASN A 228 -36.96 -35.78 -12.83
CA ASN A 228 -37.85 -36.77 -12.22
C ASN A 228 -38.57 -37.59 -13.29
N GLU A 229 -37.83 -38.46 -13.99
CA GLU A 229 -38.35 -39.54 -14.86
C GLU A 229 -37.38 -40.72 -14.64
N ALA A 230 -37.75 -41.92 -14.20
CA ALA A 230 -38.85 -42.76 -14.66
C ALA A 230 -39.41 -43.67 -13.55
N ALA A 231 -40.69 -44.02 -13.70
CA ALA A 231 -41.27 -45.25 -13.16
C ALA A 231 -40.93 -46.43 -14.10
#